data_AF-A0A528WXF7-F1
#
_entry.id   AF-A0A528WXF7-F1
#
_cell.length_a   1.000
_cell.length_b   1.000
_cell.length_c   1.000
_cell.angle_alpha   90.00
_cell.angle_beta   90.00
_cell.angle_gamma   90.00
#
_symmetry.space_group_name_H-M   'P 1'
#
loop_
_entity.id
_entity.type
_entity.pdbx_description
1 polymer ?
#
loop_
_entity_poly.entity_id
_entity_poly.type
_entity_poly.pdbx_seq_one_letter_code
_entity_poly.pdbx_strand_id
1 'polypeptide(L)' 'MRFTSSILGKLVEPINRRGFQAVVDSHDGDAYDKSFHSWDHLMVLIYAQLSGADSLRSLEAGW' A
#
# COMPACT_ATOMS: atom_id res chain seq x y z
N MET A 1 2.78 26.57 5.34
CA MET A 1 1.92 25.46 5.82
C MET A 1 2.83 24.32 6.24
N ARG A 2 2.76 23.87 7.49
CA ARG A 2 3.58 22.75 7.98
C ARG A 2 2.79 21.47 7.73
N PHE A 3 3.21 20.65 6.77
CA PHE A 3 2.58 19.36 6.53
C PHE A 3 2.95 18.44 7.69
N THR A 4 1.99 18.14 8.56
CA THR A 4 2.14 17.07 9.55
C THR A 4 1.87 15.77 8.83
N SER A 5 2.90 14.93 8.66
CA SER A 5 2.74 13.60 8.08
C SER A 5 1.72 12.79 8.88
N SER A 6 0.74 12.20 8.19
CA SER A 6 -0.20 11.26 8.80
C SER A 6 0.55 10.04 9.36
N ILE A 7 -0.09 9.29 10.25
CA ILE A 7 0.48 8.03 10.78
C ILE A 7 0.85 7.09 9.62
N LEU A 8 -0.03 6.95 8.63
CA LEU A 8 0.24 6.24 7.39
C LEU A 8 1.48 6.79 6.67
N GLY A 9 1.56 8.12 6.50
CA GLY A 9 2.70 8.77 5.85
C GLY A 9 4.02 8.47 6.55
N LYS A 10 4.05 8.49 7.90
CA LYS A 10 5.25 8.16 8.68
C LYS A 10 5.65 6.68 8.59
N LEU A 11 4.69 5.77 8.44
CA LEU A 11 4.93 4.34 8.25
C LEU A 11 5.45 4.02 6.85
N VAL A 12 4.99 4.75 5.84
CA VAL A 12 5.37 4.56 4.44
C VAL A 12 6.67 5.28 4.10
N GLU A 13 6.98 6.40 4.77
CA GLU A 13 8.22 7.18 4.60
C GLU A 13 9.52 6.35 4.58
N PRO A 14 9.75 5.38 5.47
CA PRO A 14 10.95 4.54 5.42
C PRO A 14 10.96 3.52 4.27
N ILE A 15 9.84 3.27 3.61
CA ILE A 15 9.75 2.30 2.50
C ILE A 15 10.29 2.96 1.23
N ASN A 16 11.46 2.50 0.78
CA ASN A 16 12.04 2.97 -0.47
C ASN A 16 11.21 2.50 -1.67
N ARG A 17 10.42 3.39 -2.28
CA ARG A 17 9.54 3.05 -3.40
C ARG A 17 10.26 2.48 -4.61
N ARG A 18 11.50 2.92 -4.88
CA ARG A 18 12.30 2.39 -6.01
C ARG A 18 12.80 0.97 -5.73
N GLY A 19 13.26 0.72 -4.50
CA GLY A 19 13.68 -0.60 -4.06
C GLY A 19 12.51 -1.59 -4.05
N PHE A 20 11.35 -1.15 -3.59
CA PHE A 20 10.12 -1.94 -3.69
C PHE A 20 9.78 -2.28 -5.14
N GLN A 21 9.79 -1.29 -6.04
CA GLN A 21 9.51 -1.53 -7.46
C GLN A 21 10.51 -2.52 -8.07
N ALA A 22 11.81 -2.42 -7.74
CA ALA A 22 12.81 -3.37 -8.22
C ALA A 22 12.50 -4.82 -7.79
N VAL A 23 11.96 -5.02 -6.58
CA VAL A 23 11.50 -6.34 -6.11
C VAL A 23 10.28 -6.81 -6.91
N VAL A 24 9.29 -5.94 -7.11
CA VAL A 24 8.09 -6.23 -7.92
C VAL A 24 8.51 -6.66 -9.33
N ASP A 25 9.38 -5.89 -9.97
CA ASP A 25 9.87 -6.17 -11.33
C ASP A 25 10.65 -7.49 -11.39
N SER A 26 11.45 -7.80 -10.37
CA SER A 26 12.23 -9.05 -10.31
C SER A 26 11.38 -10.32 -10.20
N HIS A 27 10.16 -10.18 -9.68
CA HIS A 27 9.22 -11.29 -9.48
C HIS A 27 8.03 -11.23 -10.45
N ASP A 28 8.03 -10.28 -11.39
CA ASP A 28 6.90 -10.03 -12.29
C ASP A 28 5.57 -9.85 -11.52
N GLY A 29 5.65 -9.14 -10.37
CA GLY A 29 4.56 -9.04 -9.40
C GLY A 29 3.31 -8.37 -9.94
N ASP A 30 3.47 -7.49 -10.95
CA ASP A 30 2.38 -6.77 -11.61
C ASP A 30 2.02 -7.38 -13.00
N ALA A 31 2.55 -8.56 -13.36
CA ALA A 31 2.41 -9.14 -14.71
C ALA A 31 0.96 -9.28 -15.22
N TYR A 32 0.04 -9.54 -14.29
CA TYR A 32 -1.38 -9.75 -14.58
C TYR A 32 -2.27 -8.64 -14.00
N ASP A 33 -1.68 -7.60 -13.41
CA ASP A 33 -2.43 -6.50 -12.83
C ASP A 33 -2.89 -5.51 -13.89
N LYS A 34 -4.18 -5.20 -13.87
CA LYS A 34 -4.82 -4.27 -14.81
C LYS A 34 -5.03 -2.87 -14.25
N SER A 35 -5.12 -2.75 -12.93
CA SER A 35 -5.42 -1.48 -12.26
C SER A 35 -5.04 -1.43 -10.78
N PHE A 36 -4.54 -2.53 -10.21
CA PHE A 36 -4.26 -2.65 -8.78
C PHE A 36 -2.84 -3.15 -8.57
N HIS A 37 -1.88 -2.23 -8.74
CA HIS A 37 -0.47 -2.54 -8.70
C HIS A 37 -0.01 -2.95 -7.30
N SER A 38 1.11 -3.68 -7.21
CA SER A 38 1.71 -4.14 -5.95
C SER A 38 1.92 -3.02 -4.93
N TRP A 39 2.21 -1.80 -5.39
CA TRP A 39 2.34 -0.64 -4.52
C TRP A 39 1.00 -0.23 -3.88
N ASP A 40 -0.06 -0.16 -4.67
CA ASP A 40 -1.40 0.18 -4.18
C ASP A 40 -1.91 -0.91 -3.24
N HIS A 41 -1.61 -2.17 -3.56
CA HIS A 41 -1.89 -3.30 -2.69
C HIS A 41 -1.18 -3.18 -1.33
N LEU A 42 0.10 -2.81 -1.31
CA LEU A 42 0.83 -2.55 -0.08
C LEU A 42 0.16 -1.43 0.75
N MET A 43 -0.23 -0.32 0.12
CA MET A 43 -0.91 0.79 0.81
C MET A 43 -2.23 0.35 1.43
N VAL A 44 -3.03 -0.44 0.70
CA VAL A 44 -4.29 -0.99 1.19
C VAL A 44 -4.07 -1.91 2.39
N LEU A 45 -3.06 -2.78 2.36
CA LEU A 45 -2.75 -3.68 3.47
C LEU A 45 -2.31 -2.92 4.73
N ILE A 46 -1.47 -1.88 4.58
CA ILE A 46 -1.08 -1.04 5.73
C ILE A 46 -2.30 -0.31 6.30
N TYR A 47 -3.15 0.23 5.43
CA TYR A 47 -4.39 0.88 5.85
C TYR A 47 -5.32 -0.10 6.59
N ALA A 48 -5.46 -1.34 6.10
CA ALA A 48 -6.25 -2.40 6.75
C ALA A 48 -5.81 -2.64 8.19
N GLN A 49 -4.49 -2.73 8.42
CA GLN A 49 -3.94 -2.95 9.76
C GLN A 49 -4.23 -1.76 10.67
N LEU A 50 -4.14 -0.53 10.16
CA LEU A 50 -4.43 0.68 10.94
C LEU A 50 -5.91 0.86 11.24
N SER A 51 -6.80 0.39 10.35
CA SER A 51 -8.25 0.47 10.53
C SER A 51 -8.83 -0.71 11.31
N GLY A 52 -8.01 -1.73 11.63
CA GLY A 52 -8.49 -2.98 12.23
C GLY A 52 -9.43 -3.76 11.31
N ALA A 53 -9.27 -3.63 9.99
CA ALA A 53 -10.08 -4.36 9.02
C ALA A 53 -9.56 -5.78 8.84
N ASP A 54 -10.45 -6.76 9.00
CA ASP A 54 -10.10 -8.19 8.93
C ASP A 54 -9.99 -8.72 7.49
N SER A 55 -10.41 -7.95 6.49
CA SER A 55 -10.33 -8.34 5.08
C SER A 55 -10.40 -7.17 4.10
N LEU A 56 -9.93 -7.39 2.87
CA LEU A 56 -10.09 -6.45 1.76
C LEU A 56 -11.57 -6.12 1.47
N ARG A 57 -12.47 -7.08 1.67
CA ARG A 57 -13.92 -6.86 1.52
C ARG A 57 -14.47 -5.94 2.60
N SER A 58 -13.97 -6.04 3.83
CA SER A 58 -14.32 -5.10 4.90
C SER A 58 -13.86 -3.69 4.60
N LEU A 59 -12.73 -3.53 3.90
CA LEU A 59 -12.27 -2.23 3.44
C LEU A 59 -13.19 -1.69 2.35
N GLU A 60 -13.49 -2.45 1.31
CA GLU A 60 -14.40 -2.06 0.24
C GLU A 60 -15.78 -1.62 0.79
N ALA A 61 -16.35 -2.39 1.72
CA ALA A 61 -17.66 -2.12 2.31
C ALA A 61 -17.69 -0.94 3.30
N GLY A 62 -16.52 -0.47 3.74
CA GLY A 62 -16.38 0.63 4.72
C GLY A 62 -16.25 2.03 4.10
N TRP A 63 -16.28 2.14 2.77
CA TRP A 63 -16.27 3.41 2.03
C TRP A 63 -17.66 4.03 1.89
#